data_AF-A0A8H3GEH7-F1
#
_entry.id   AF-A0A8H3GEH7-F1
#
_cell.length_a   1.000
_cell.length_b   1.000
_cell.length_c   1.000
_cell.angle_alpha   90.00
_cell.angle_beta   90.00
_cell.angle_gamma   90.00
#
_symmetry.space_group_name_H-M   'P 1'
#
loop_
_entity.id
_entity.type
_entity.pdbx_description
1 polymer ?
#
loop_
_entity_poly.entity_id
_entity_poly.type
_entity_poly.pdbx_seq_one_letter_code
_entity_poly.pdbx_strand_id
1 'polypeptide(L)'
;MDHGHQALTKLCKLTLNYKPLPYRVEYISIANIESKLKELGVAPTSHNPFFQYTLPLIADPSGELDGKPIYIVESFNIALYLDQKYPEPKYPVVIPFGTQALQKIATSYITSAALNFGSVILPCAVARTDFLDEKGREYYIRTRKMIYGTDLRELAPEADQNSVKSKEKWEALGHELDLGGQEGPFVMGNRISFADFTIGGIIHWVQKCEGGEMARWKDMSTWQDGRWGAFWKEISKLESDSSEIIG
;
A
#
# COMPACT_ATOMS: atom_id res chain seq x y z
N MET A 1 -7.34 -12.52 -10.21
CA MET A 1 -7.64 -11.37 -9.32
C MET A 1 -6.75 -10.24 -9.77
N ASP A 2 -7.24 -8.99 -9.79
CA ASP A 2 -6.44 -7.83 -10.18
C ASP A 2 -5.58 -7.32 -9.01
N HIS A 3 -4.33 -7.01 -9.30
CA HIS A 3 -3.28 -6.71 -8.33
C HIS A 3 -2.54 -5.39 -8.60
N GLY A 4 -2.98 -4.60 -9.59
CA GLY A 4 -2.25 -3.42 -10.08
C GLY A 4 -2.13 -2.22 -9.11
N HIS A 5 -2.85 -2.22 -7.98
CA HIS A 5 -2.88 -1.15 -6.96
C HIS A 5 -2.66 -1.65 -5.52
N GLN A 6 -1.93 -2.76 -5.37
CA GLN A 6 -1.83 -3.48 -4.10
C GLN A 6 -1.25 -2.69 -2.95
N ALA A 7 -0.23 -1.84 -3.15
CA ALA A 7 0.36 -1.10 -2.04
C ALA A 7 -0.70 -0.22 -1.33
N LEU A 8 -1.35 0.70 -2.06
CA LEU A 8 -2.32 1.63 -1.48
C LEU A 8 -3.55 0.93 -0.90
N THR A 9 -4.07 -0.09 -1.60
CA THR A 9 -5.21 -0.87 -1.10
C THR A 9 -4.84 -1.69 0.13
N LYS A 10 -3.58 -2.12 0.26
CA LYS A 10 -3.07 -2.81 1.44
C LYS A 10 -3.09 -1.94 2.69
N LEU A 11 -2.71 -0.66 2.58
CA LEU A 11 -2.75 0.27 3.72
C LEU A 11 -4.16 0.35 4.33
N CYS A 12 -5.18 0.38 3.49
CA CYS A 12 -6.58 0.39 3.94
C CYS A 12 -6.97 -0.92 4.64
N LYS A 13 -6.63 -2.08 4.07
CA LYS A 13 -6.88 -3.39 4.73
C LYS A 13 -6.17 -3.50 6.08
N LEU A 14 -4.89 -3.09 6.16
CA LEU A 14 -4.13 -3.08 7.41
C LEU A 14 -4.77 -2.15 8.46
N THR A 15 -5.27 -0.99 8.03
CA THR A 15 -6.02 -0.05 8.90
C THR A 15 -7.29 -0.69 9.46
N LEU A 16 -8.08 -1.37 8.62
CA LEU A 16 -9.31 -2.06 9.02
C LEU A 16 -9.02 -3.21 9.99
N ASN A 17 -8.00 -4.02 9.71
CA ASN A 17 -7.59 -5.15 10.54
C ASN A 17 -7.02 -4.72 11.89
N TYR A 18 -6.20 -3.68 11.91
CA TYR A 18 -5.64 -3.14 13.15
C TYR A 18 -6.75 -2.58 14.06
N LYS A 19 -7.84 -2.05 13.49
CA LYS A 19 -9.02 -1.57 14.21
C LYS A 19 -10.09 -2.64 14.46
N PRO A 20 -9.74 -3.92 14.40
CA PRO A 20 -10.63 -5.05 14.05
C PRO A 20 -12.04 -4.70 13.52
N LEU A 21 -12.13 -3.95 12.43
CA LEU A 21 -13.42 -3.53 11.85
C LEU A 21 -13.88 -4.52 10.78
N PRO A 22 -15.11 -5.07 10.86
CA PRO A 22 -15.61 -5.98 9.84
C PRO A 22 -15.76 -5.29 8.47
N TYR A 23 -15.25 -5.91 7.41
CA TYR A 23 -15.39 -5.38 6.05
C TYR A 23 -15.57 -6.48 5.01
N ARG A 24 -16.02 -6.10 3.81
CA ARG A 24 -16.05 -6.95 2.61
C ARG A 24 -15.23 -6.28 1.51
N VAL A 25 -14.70 -7.08 0.59
CA VAL A 25 -13.87 -6.60 -0.51
C VAL A 25 -14.58 -6.80 -1.84
N GLU A 26 -14.84 -5.70 -2.55
CA GLU A 26 -15.22 -5.72 -3.96
C GLU A 26 -13.94 -5.61 -4.81
N TYR A 27 -13.62 -6.67 -5.55
CA TYR A 27 -12.50 -6.64 -6.49
C TYR A 27 -12.93 -6.00 -7.80
N ILE A 28 -12.17 -5.00 -8.23
CA ILE A 28 -12.36 -4.32 -9.51
C ILE A 28 -11.06 -4.34 -10.30
N SER A 29 -11.19 -4.54 -11.61
CA SER A 29 -10.07 -4.43 -12.53
C SER A 29 -9.56 -2.99 -12.62
N ILE A 30 -8.26 -2.82 -12.73
CA ILE A 30 -7.56 -1.54 -12.82
C ILE A 30 -8.06 -0.71 -14.00
N ALA A 31 -8.45 -1.39 -15.09
CA ALA A 31 -9.03 -0.76 -16.27
C ALA A 31 -10.41 -0.14 -16.02
N ASN A 32 -11.10 -0.55 -14.95
CA ASN A 32 -12.46 -0.12 -14.61
C ASN A 32 -12.53 0.84 -13.41
N ILE A 33 -11.40 1.15 -12.75
CA ILE A 33 -11.40 1.99 -11.54
C ILE A 33 -12.03 3.35 -11.80
N GLU A 34 -11.61 4.03 -12.87
CA GLU A 34 -12.11 5.35 -13.22
C GLU A 34 -13.62 5.34 -13.52
N SER A 35 -14.10 4.40 -14.33
CA SER A 35 -15.52 4.33 -14.68
C SER A 35 -16.38 4.06 -13.45
N LYS A 36 -15.97 3.14 -12.58
CA LYS A 36 -16.69 2.84 -11.34
C LYS A 36 -16.70 4.03 -10.38
N LEU A 37 -15.58 4.69 -10.15
CA LEU A 37 -15.52 5.85 -9.24
C LEU A 37 -16.38 7.01 -9.76
N LYS A 38 -16.41 7.24 -11.07
CA LYS A 38 -17.32 8.21 -11.70
C LYS A 38 -18.80 7.83 -11.52
N GLU A 39 -19.14 6.56 -11.72
CA GLU A 39 -20.51 6.05 -11.50
C GLU A 39 -20.98 6.26 -10.06
N LEU A 40 -20.08 6.10 -9.09
CA LEU A 40 -20.34 6.36 -7.66
C LEU A 40 -20.39 7.86 -7.30
N GLY A 41 -20.20 8.76 -8.26
CA GLY A 41 -20.20 10.21 -8.04
C GLY A 41 -18.96 10.73 -7.31
N VAL A 42 -17.87 9.96 -7.32
CA VAL A 42 -16.62 10.31 -6.63
C VAL A 42 -15.82 11.28 -7.51
N ALA A 43 -15.32 12.36 -6.90
CA ALA A 43 -14.42 13.30 -7.56
C ALA A 43 -13.04 12.65 -7.84
N PRO A 44 -12.22 13.20 -8.74
CA PRO A 44 -10.83 12.77 -8.89
C PRO A 44 -10.11 12.66 -7.54
N THR A 45 -9.47 11.53 -7.30
CA THR A 45 -8.81 11.16 -6.03
C THR A 45 -7.34 11.53 -6.00
N SER A 46 -6.77 11.90 -7.16
CA SER A 46 -5.35 12.18 -7.32
C SER A 46 -5.13 13.36 -8.27
N HIS A 47 -4.09 14.15 -7.99
CA HIS A 47 -3.64 15.24 -8.86
C HIS A 47 -2.71 14.74 -9.99
N ASN A 48 -2.43 13.44 -10.06
CA ASN A 48 -1.62 12.86 -11.13
C ASN A 48 -2.38 12.97 -12.47
N PRO A 49 -1.79 13.58 -13.50
CA PRO A 49 -2.46 13.79 -14.78
C PRO A 49 -2.76 12.47 -15.52
N PHE A 50 -2.04 11.39 -15.22
CA PHE A 50 -2.21 10.07 -15.83
C PHE A 50 -3.16 9.16 -15.04
N PHE A 51 -3.32 9.39 -13.73
CA PHE A 51 -4.15 8.59 -12.84
C PHE A 51 -4.94 9.50 -11.90
N GLN A 52 -6.06 10.01 -12.40
CA GLN A 52 -6.95 10.89 -11.63
C GLN A 52 -7.85 10.12 -10.66
N TYR A 53 -8.03 8.81 -10.89
CA TYR A 53 -8.91 7.94 -10.13
C TYR A 53 -8.14 6.71 -9.66
N THR A 54 -8.05 6.56 -8.34
CA THR A 54 -7.22 5.58 -7.64
C THR A 54 -8.01 4.89 -6.54
N LEU A 55 -7.55 3.70 -6.18
CA LEU A 55 -7.98 2.98 -4.98
C LEU A 55 -6.93 3.12 -3.88
N PRO A 56 -7.29 2.98 -2.60
CA PRO A 56 -8.56 2.46 -2.07
C PRO A 56 -9.71 3.47 -2.00
N LEU A 57 -10.92 2.92 -2.04
CA LEU A 57 -12.17 3.54 -1.61
C LEU A 57 -12.82 2.59 -0.61
N ILE A 58 -13.39 3.12 0.48
CA ILE A 58 -14.36 2.39 1.32
C ILE A 58 -15.76 2.97 1.13
N ALA A 59 -16.75 2.09 1.21
CA ALA A 59 -18.16 2.43 1.30
C ALA A 59 -18.62 2.09 2.71
N ASP A 60 -18.79 3.10 3.57
CA ASP A 60 -19.28 2.91 4.92
C ASP A 60 -20.82 2.88 4.91
N PRO A 61 -21.46 1.74 5.25
CA PRO A 61 -22.91 1.61 5.17
C PRO A 61 -23.67 2.36 6.27
N SER A 62 -22.98 2.91 7.27
CA SER A 62 -23.60 3.59 8.42
C SER A 62 -24.13 5.01 8.10
N GLY A 63 -24.49 5.28 6.84
CA GLY A 63 -24.85 6.62 6.37
C GLY A 63 -26.03 7.23 7.12
N GLU A 64 -25.96 8.54 7.38
CA GLU A 64 -26.86 9.22 8.33
C GLU A 64 -28.19 9.71 7.75
N LEU A 65 -28.40 9.76 6.43
CA LEU A 65 -29.55 10.51 5.87
C LEU A 65 -30.40 9.81 4.79
N ASP A 66 -29.87 8.93 3.93
CA ASP A 66 -30.65 8.40 2.78
C ASP A 66 -30.43 6.90 2.48
N GLY A 67 -29.89 6.13 3.44
CA GLY A 67 -29.54 4.70 3.22
C GLY A 67 -28.43 4.47 2.19
N LYS A 68 -27.78 5.55 1.71
CA LYS A 68 -26.61 5.49 0.82
C LYS A 68 -25.32 5.41 1.65
N PRO A 69 -24.34 4.59 1.24
CA PRO A 69 -23.04 4.56 1.89
C PRO A 69 -22.31 5.90 1.80
N ILE A 70 -21.51 6.19 2.82
CA ILE A 70 -20.53 7.28 2.75
C ILE A 70 -19.30 6.73 2.03
N TYR A 71 -18.88 7.40 0.95
CA TYR A 71 -17.66 7.03 0.22
C TYR A 71 -16.47 7.82 0.71
N ILE A 72 -15.43 7.12 1.15
CA ILE A 72 -14.17 7.73 1.58
C ILE A 72 -13.06 7.16 0.69
N VAL A 73 -12.29 8.07 0.09
CA VAL A 73 -11.16 7.78 -0.80
C VAL A 73 -9.86 8.20 -0.16
N GLU A 74 -8.74 7.75 -0.74
CA GLU A 74 -7.38 7.98 -0.26
C GLU A 74 -7.08 7.28 1.07
N SER A 75 -6.07 6.41 1.07
CA SER A 75 -5.75 5.55 2.23
C SER A 75 -5.53 6.34 3.53
N PHE A 76 -4.90 7.51 3.47
CA PHE A 76 -4.67 8.37 4.64
C PHE A 76 -5.96 8.99 5.17
N ASN A 77 -6.85 9.46 4.28
CA ASN A 77 -8.14 10.04 4.68
C ASN A 77 -9.08 8.96 5.22
N ILE A 78 -9.03 7.75 4.66
CA ILE A 78 -9.72 6.58 5.20
C ILE A 78 -9.25 6.30 6.63
N ALA A 79 -7.94 6.30 6.90
CA ALA A 79 -7.43 6.10 8.26
C ALA A 79 -7.89 7.20 9.23
N LEU A 80 -7.85 8.48 8.83
CA LEU A 80 -8.37 9.58 9.63
C LEU A 80 -9.86 9.43 9.94
N TYR A 81 -10.67 9.09 8.94
CA TYR A 81 -12.09 8.84 9.10
C TYR A 81 -12.35 7.71 10.10
N LEU A 82 -11.63 6.59 9.96
CA LEU A 82 -11.78 5.44 10.83
C LEU A 82 -11.27 5.73 12.26
N ASP A 83 -10.21 6.51 12.44
CA ASP A 83 -9.77 6.96 13.77
C ASP A 83 -10.80 7.85 14.47
N GLN A 84 -11.44 8.75 13.72
CA GLN A 84 -12.49 9.62 14.26
C GLN A 84 -13.75 8.83 14.62
N LYS A 85 -14.18 7.93 13.73
CA LYS A 85 -15.42 7.16 13.91
C LYS A 85 -15.28 6.03 14.93
N TYR A 86 -14.09 5.45 15.05
CA TYR A 86 -13.78 4.33 15.93
C TYR A 86 -12.58 4.70 16.82
N PRO A 87 -12.80 5.50 17.89
CA PRO A 87 -11.74 6.01 18.75
C PRO A 87 -11.36 5.07 19.91
N GLU A 88 -10.27 5.42 20.59
CA GLU A 88 -9.87 4.85 21.89
C GLU A 88 -10.96 5.06 22.97
N PRO A 89 -11.00 4.21 24.02
CA PRO A 89 -10.14 3.05 24.26
C PRO A 89 -10.63 1.78 23.54
N LYS A 90 -11.79 1.83 22.86
CA LYS A 90 -12.41 0.65 22.25
C LYS A 90 -11.64 0.14 21.03
N TYR A 91 -11.07 1.05 20.26
CA TYR A 91 -10.31 0.73 19.06
C TYR A 91 -8.94 1.41 19.12
N PRO A 92 -7.87 0.75 18.66
CA PRO A 92 -6.55 1.37 18.64
C PRO A 92 -6.51 2.50 17.61
N VAL A 93 -5.73 3.54 17.90
CA VAL A 93 -5.54 4.69 17.01
C VAL A 93 -4.35 4.45 16.08
N VAL A 94 -4.56 4.69 14.79
CA VAL A 94 -3.58 4.49 13.71
C VAL A 94 -2.76 5.77 13.47
N ILE A 95 -3.42 6.93 13.54
CA ILE A 95 -2.83 8.26 13.39
C ILE A 95 -3.06 9.04 14.69
N PRO A 96 -2.13 8.96 15.67
CA PRO A 96 -2.27 9.67 16.94
C PRO A 96 -2.44 11.17 16.76
N PHE A 97 -3.24 11.77 17.66
CA PHE A 97 -3.48 13.21 17.66
C PHE A 97 -2.17 14.00 17.72
N GLY A 98 -2.04 15.04 16.89
CA GLY A 98 -0.84 15.86 16.78
C GLY A 98 0.21 15.31 15.81
N THR A 99 0.04 14.07 15.30
CA THR A 99 0.99 13.46 14.36
C THR A 99 0.50 13.45 12.91
N GLN A 100 -0.72 13.94 12.62
CA GLN A 100 -1.35 13.81 11.30
C GLN A 100 -0.46 14.37 10.18
N ALA A 101 0.04 15.60 10.33
CA ALA A 101 0.90 16.22 9.31
C ALA A 101 2.23 15.46 9.18
N LEU A 102 2.84 15.06 10.29
CA LEU A 102 4.11 14.33 10.31
C LEU A 102 3.98 12.97 9.62
N GLN A 103 2.93 12.22 9.92
CA GLN A 103 2.68 10.93 9.27
C GLN A 103 2.36 11.09 7.79
N LYS A 104 1.63 12.14 7.39
CA LYS A 104 1.40 12.41 5.96
C LYS A 104 2.71 12.68 5.21
N ILE A 105 3.60 13.49 5.80
CA ILE A 105 4.93 13.78 5.25
C ILE A 105 5.78 12.49 5.19
N ALA A 106 5.82 11.72 6.28
CA ALA A 106 6.56 10.46 6.35
C ALA A 106 6.06 9.46 5.31
N THR A 107 4.75 9.25 5.18
CA THR A 107 4.16 8.39 4.14
C THR A 107 4.53 8.86 2.73
N SER A 108 4.53 10.17 2.46
CA SER A 108 4.96 10.69 1.16
C SER A 108 6.43 10.42 0.87
N TYR A 109 7.31 10.60 1.86
CA TYR A 109 8.73 10.27 1.76
C TYR A 109 8.97 8.78 1.52
N ILE A 110 8.37 7.92 2.35
CA ILE A 110 8.45 6.45 2.25
C ILE A 110 7.92 5.96 0.89
N THR A 111 6.78 6.49 0.44
CA THR A 111 6.20 6.12 -0.87
C THR A 111 7.11 6.55 -2.01
N SER A 112 7.73 7.74 -1.94
CA SER A 112 8.69 8.19 -2.95
C SER A 112 9.93 7.29 -3.00
N ALA A 113 10.46 6.91 -1.84
CA ALA A 113 11.56 5.95 -1.74
C ALA A 113 11.19 4.62 -2.42
N ALA A 114 9.98 4.11 -2.17
CA ALA A 114 9.47 2.88 -2.77
C ALA A 114 9.18 2.96 -4.28
N LEU A 115 8.70 4.10 -4.79
CA LEU A 115 8.49 4.28 -6.23
C LEU A 115 9.81 4.16 -7.02
N ASN A 116 10.95 4.51 -6.42
CA ASN A 116 12.25 4.26 -7.03
C ASN A 116 12.54 2.76 -7.20
N PHE A 117 12.04 1.91 -6.30
CA PHE A 117 12.10 0.46 -6.42
C PHE A 117 11.15 -0.11 -7.48
N GLY A 118 10.20 0.71 -7.96
CA GLY A 118 9.28 0.32 -9.02
C GLY A 118 10.00 -0.14 -10.28
N SER A 119 11.12 0.49 -10.66
CA SER A 119 11.93 0.05 -11.81
C SER A 119 12.47 -1.38 -11.68
N VAL A 120 12.67 -1.88 -10.46
CA VAL A 120 13.16 -3.24 -10.16
C VAL A 120 12.03 -4.26 -10.18
N ILE A 121 10.86 -3.89 -9.64
CA ILE A 121 9.77 -4.83 -9.35
C ILE A 121 8.65 -4.82 -10.39
N LEU A 122 8.39 -3.69 -11.03
CA LEU A 122 7.36 -3.57 -12.08
C LEU A 122 7.60 -4.50 -13.28
N PRO A 123 8.85 -4.77 -13.73
CA PRO A 123 9.09 -5.75 -14.79
C PRO A 123 8.63 -7.16 -14.40
N CYS A 124 8.83 -7.57 -13.14
CA CYS A 124 8.35 -8.86 -12.61
C CYS A 124 6.82 -8.95 -12.69
N ALA A 125 6.12 -7.87 -12.34
CA ALA A 125 4.66 -7.81 -12.40
C ALA A 125 4.11 -7.99 -13.83
N VAL A 126 4.78 -7.41 -14.84
CA VAL A 126 4.36 -7.49 -16.25
C VAL A 126 4.69 -8.85 -16.87
N ALA A 127 5.78 -9.49 -16.42
CA ALA A 127 6.16 -10.83 -16.89
C ALA A 127 5.15 -11.91 -16.48
N ARG A 128 4.31 -11.64 -15.47
CA ARG A 128 3.35 -12.58 -14.91
C ARG A 128 1.98 -12.49 -15.58
N THR A 129 1.52 -13.62 -16.10
CA THR A 129 0.20 -13.76 -16.72
C THR A 129 -0.92 -13.91 -15.69
N ASP A 130 -0.60 -14.25 -14.44
CA ASP A 130 -1.54 -14.46 -13.34
C ASP A 130 -1.70 -13.23 -12.42
N PHE A 131 -0.96 -12.14 -12.69
CA PHE A 131 -0.93 -10.96 -11.82
C PHE A 131 -2.12 -10.01 -12.04
N LEU A 132 -2.54 -9.80 -13.30
CA LEU A 132 -3.67 -8.93 -13.66
C LEU A 132 -4.66 -9.73 -14.50
N ASP A 133 -5.93 -9.35 -14.47
CA ASP A 133 -6.86 -9.80 -15.51
C ASP A 133 -6.47 -9.24 -16.89
N GLU A 134 -7.02 -9.79 -17.97
CA GLU A 134 -6.59 -9.49 -19.35
C GLU A 134 -6.66 -8.00 -19.69
N LYS A 135 -7.81 -7.36 -19.47
CA LYS A 135 -7.98 -5.92 -19.70
C LYS A 135 -7.13 -5.07 -18.75
N GLY A 136 -6.94 -5.53 -17.52
CA GLY A 136 -6.09 -4.89 -16.53
C GLY A 136 -4.63 -4.89 -16.98
N ARG A 137 -4.16 -6.00 -17.55
CA ARG A 137 -2.82 -6.13 -18.13
C ARG A 137 -2.61 -5.18 -19.30
N GLU A 138 -3.55 -5.10 -20.23
CA GLU A 138 -3.48 -4.16 -21.37
C GLU A 138 -3.42 -2.71 -20.89
N TYR A 139 -4.33 -2.34 -19.97
CA TYR A 139 -4.33 -1.01 -19.34
C TYR A 139 -3.00 -0.72 -18.66
N TYR A 140 -2.46 -1.69 -17.90
CA TYR A 140 -1.22 -1.54 -17.17
C TYR A 140 -0.02 -1.33 -18.09
N ILE A 141 0.17 -2.19 -19.10
CA ILE A 141 1.27 -2.05 -20.08
C ILE A 141 1.20 -0.68 -20.76
N ARG A 142 0.02 -0.29 -21.26
CA ARG A 142 -0.19 0.99 -21.94
C ARG A 142 0.14 2.17 -21.02
N THR A 143 -0.42 2.18 -19.81
CA THR A 143 -0.24 3.32 -18.88
C THR A 143 1.17 3.42 -18.34
N ARG A 144 1.82 2.29 -18.02
CA ARG A 144 3.20 2.31 -17.53
C ARG A 144 4.18 2.68 -18.63
N LYS A 145 3.94 2.28 -19.88
CA LYS A 145 4.72 2.77 -21.03
C LYS A 145 4.65 4.29 -21.20
N MET A 146 3.48 4.90 -20.99
CA MET A 146 3.35 6.36 -21.03
C MET A 146 4.12 7.06 -19.90
N ILE A 147 4.19 6.45 -18.72
CA ILE A 147 4.85 7.04 -17.54
C ILE A 147 6.37 6.90 -17.59
N TYR A 148 6.85 5.72 -17.97
CA TYR A 148 8.28 5.43 -18.00
C TYR A 148 8.93 5.78 -19.35
N GLY A 149 8.14 6.15 -20.36
CA GLY A 149 8.63 6.43 -21.71
C GLY A 149 9.09 5.20 -22.50
N THR A 150 9.17 4.03 -21.86
CA THR A 150 9.53 2.75 -22.47
C THR A 150 8.69 1.59 -21.93
N ASP A 151 8.77 0.43 -22.58
CA ASP A 151 8.19 -0.80 -22.09
C ASP A 151 8.88 -1.25 -20.79
N LEU A 152 8.09 -1.62 -19.77
CA LEU A 152 8.65 -2.07 -18.49
C LEU A 152 9.59 -3.28 -18.63
N ARG A 153 9.41 -4.11 -19.65
CA ARG A 153 10.31 -5.26 -19.92
C ARG A 153 11.72 -4.81 -20.28
N GLU A 154 11.87 -3.62 -20.85
CA GLU A 154 13.17 -3.04 -21.21
C GLU A 154 13.90 -2.45 -19.99
N LEU A 155 13.23 -2.27 -18.85
CA LEU A 155 13.86 -1.83 -17.59
C LEU A 155 14.52 -2.98 -16.83
N ALA A 156 14.25 -4.24 -17.20
CA ALA A 156 14.79 -5.42 -16.52
C ALA A 156 16.34 -5.48 -16.46
N PRO A 157 17.11 -5.05 -17.49
CA PRO A 157 18.57 -5.07 -17.43
C PRO A 157 19.17 -4.15 -16.36
N GLU A 158 18.47 -3.06 -16.00
CA GLU A 158 18.92 -2.12 -14.96
C GLU A 158 18.50 -2.55 -13.54
N ALA A 159 17.72 -3.63 -13.43
CA ALA A 159 17.12 -4.05 -12.16
C ALA A 159 18.16 -4.33 -11.08
N ASP A 160 19.34 -4.85 -11.44
CA ASP A 160 20.39 -5.19 -10.46
C ASP A 160 21.05 -3.93 -9.88
N GLN A 161 21.40 -2.95 -10.73
CA GLN A 161 21.94 -1.68 -10.26
C GLN A 161 20.92 -0.92 -9.41
N ASN A 162 19.66 -0.92 -9.83
CA ASN A 162 18.57 -0.28 -9.08
C ASN A 162 18.27 -1.04 -7.78
N SER A 163 18.51 -2.34 -7.71
CA SER A 163 18.42 -3.13 -6.48
C SER A 163 19.43 -2.68 -5.43
N VAL A 164 20.69 -2.43 -5.83
CA VAL A 164 21.74 -1.92 -4.91
C VAL A 164 21.35 -0.56 -4.34
N LYS A 165 20.98 0.40 -5.20
CA LYS A 165 20.52 1.74 -4.76
C LYS A 165 19.30 1.67 -3.84
N SER A 166 18.45 0.68 -4.06
CA SER A 166 17.25 0.49 -3.25
C SER A 166 17.59 -0.07 -1.89
N LYS A 167 18.52 -1.03 -1.81
CA LYS A 167 19.05 -1.51 -0.54
C LYS A 167 19.61 -0.36 0.30
N GLU A 168 20.44 0.52 -0.27
CA GLU A 168 20.98 1.69 0.44
C GLU A 168 19.88 2.60 1.00
N LYS A 169 18.78 2.82 0.25
CA LYS A 169 17.64 3.62 0.70
C LYS A 169 16.85 2.96 1.82
N TRP A 170 16.63 1.64 1.74
CA TRP A 170 16.02 0.89 2.83
C TRP A 170 16.91 0.90 4.06
N GLU A 171 18.23 0.77 3.89
CA GLU A 171 19.17 0.87 5.00
C GLU A 171 19.14 2.26 5.66
N ALA A 172 19.12 3.33 4.87
CA ALA A 172 18.95 4.69 5.36
C ALA A 172 17.62 4.88 6.11
N LEU A 173 16.50 4.40 5.56
CA LEU A 173 15.21 4.42 6.24
C LEU A 173 15.29 3.69 7.59
N GLY A 174 15.89 2.50 7.62
CA GLY A 174 16.06 1.74 8.84
C GLY A 174 16.87 2.50 9.90
N HIS A 175 17.92 3.23 9.50
CA HIS A 175 18.67 4.10 10.42
C HIS A 175 17.85 5.29 10.92
N GLU A 176 16.96 5.85 10.10
CA GLU A 176 16.01 6.89 10.54
C GLU A 176 15.01 6.33 11.56
N LEU A 177 14.56 5.07 11.40
CA LEU A 177 13.65 4.43 12.35
C LEU A 177 14.27 4.24 13.73
N ASP A 178 15.60 4.11 13.84
CA ASP A 178 16.30 3.99 15.13
C ASP A 178 16.12 5.23 16.03
N LEU A 179 15.74 6.38 15.45
CA LEU A 179 15.39 7.60 16.19
C LEU A 179 14.06 7.47 16.94
N GLY A 180 13.19 6.54 16.55
CA GLY A 180 11.94 6.22 17.24
C GLY A 180 12.15 5.45 18.56
N GLY A 181 13.38 5.06 18.86
CA GLY A 181 13.76 4.27 20.02
C GLY A 181 14.22 2.86 19.64
N GLN A 182 14.60 2.08 20.65
CA GLN A 182 15.05 0.69 20.47
C GLN A 182 13.95 -0.32 20.81
N GLU A 183 12.79 0.15 21.25
CA GLU A 183 11.64 -0.70 21.56
C GLU A 183 10.80 -0.86 20.31
N GLY A 184 10.77 -2.06 19.73
CA GLY A 184 9.87 -2.38 18.61
C GLY A 184 10.36 -1.89 17.24
N PRO A 185 9.83 -2.48 16.15
CA PRO A 185 10.35 -2.24 14.80
C PRO A 185 9.70 -1.03 14.09
N PHE A 186 8.80 -0.29 14.75
CA PHE A 186 7.92 0.67 14.10
C PHE A 186 8.47 2.09 14.13
N VAL A 187 7.91 2.95 13.28
CA VAL A 187 8.23 4.40 13.19
C VAL A 187 8.06 5.11 14.54
N MET A 188 7.09 4.68 15.35
CA MET A 188 6.87 5.20 16.71
C MET A 188 7.37 4.23 17.79
N GLY A 189 8.43 3.46 17.48
CA GLY A 189 9.00 2.44 18.36
C GLY A 189 8.09 1.22 18.50
N ASN A 190 7.47 1.07 19.67
CA ASN A 190 6.67 -0.11 20.01
C ASN A 190 5.21 0.02 19.55
N ARG A 191 4.82 1.21 19.05
CA ARG A 191 3.48 1.52 18.60
C ARG A 191 3.41 1.55 17.08
N ILE A 192 2.49 0.75 16.52
CA ILE A 192 2.14 0.79 15.10
C ILE A 192 1.48 2.13 14.76
N SER A 193 1.85 2.69 13.61
CA SER A 193 1.30 3.91 13.02
C SER A 193 0.94 3.73 11.54
N PHE A 194 0.29 4.73 10.93
CA PHE A 194 -0.02 4.69 9.49
C PHE A 194 1.23 4.65 8.60
N ALA A 195 2.34 5.25 9.06
CA ALA A 195 3.61 5.18 8.35
C ALA A 195 4.12 3.73 8.24
N ASP A 196 3.91 2.92 9.28
CA ASP A 196 4.26 1.49 9.27
C ASP A 196 3.42 0.70 8.27
N PHE A 197 2.13 1.04 8.12
CA PHE A 197 1.29 0.45 7.06
C PHE A 197 1.76 0.84 5.67
N THR A 198 2.39 2.01 5.52
CA THR A 198 3.01 2.41 4.25
C THR A 198 4.17 1.48 3.92
N ILE A 199 5.10 1.28 4.87
CA ILE A 199 6.25 0.37 4.73
C ILE A 199 5.77 -1.07 4.46
N GLY A 200 4.83 -1.56 5.26
CA GLY A 200 4.22 -2.89 5.09
C GLY A 200 3.54 -3.06 3.74
N GLY A 201 2.78 -2.05 3.28
CA GLY A 201 2.14 -2.06 1.97
C GLY A 201 3.14 -2.16 0.81
N ILE A 202 4.31 -1.53 0.94
CA ILE A 202 5.40 -1.63 -0.04
C ILE A 202 5.99 -3.04 -0.04
N ILE A 203 6.33 -3.59 1.13
CA ILE A 203 6.85 -4.96 1.25
C ILE A 203 5.87 -5.97 0.64
N HIS A 204 4.58 -5.83 0.96
CA HIS A 204 3.52 -6.64 0.38
C HIS A 204 3.49 -6.54 -1.15
N TRP A 205 3.60 -5.33 -1.68
CA TRP A 205 3.62 -5.09 -3.12
C TRP A 205 4.82 -5.76 -3.80
N VAL A 206 6.02 -5.70 -3.19
CA VAL A 206 7.21 -6.41 -3.67
C VAL A 206 6.94 -7.91 -3.78
N GLN A 207 6.46 -8.53 -2.71
CA GLN A 207 6.14 -9.96 -2.66
C GLN A 207 5.14 -10.35 -3.75
N LYS A 208 4.10 -9.53 -3.93
CA LYS A 208 3.02 -9.84 -4.87
C LYS A 208 3.37 -9.59 -6.32
N CYS A 209 4.22 -8.62 -6.63
CA CYS A 209 4.73 -8.43 -7.98
C CYS A 209 5.71 -9.54 -8.36
N GLU A 210 6.60 -9.92 -7.45
CA GLU A 210 7.55 -11.00 -7.69
C GLU A 210 6.85 -12.36 -7.81
N GLY A 211 5.99 -12.72 -6.85
CA GLY A 211 5.33 -14.01 -6.80
C GLY A 211 6.32 -15.18 -6.69
N GLY A 212 5.79 -16.40 -6.84
CA GLY A 212 6.59 -17.64 -6.86
C GLY A 212 7.54 -17.76 -5.67
N GLU A 213 8.82 -17.97 -5.96
CA GLU A 213 9.88 -18.15 -4.96
C GLU A 213 10.28 -16.88 -4.19
N MET A 214 9.83 -15.69 -4.63
CA MET A 214 10.04 -14.42 -3.93
C MET A 214 11.51 -14.16 -3.54
N ALA A 215 12.45 -14.35 -4.48
CA ALA A 215 13.90 -14.25 -4.22
C ALA A 215 14.34 -12.84 -3.76
N ARG A 216 13.79 -11.78 -4.35
CA ARG A 216 14.06 -10.39 -3.98
C ARG A 216 13.50 -10.06 -2.61
N TRP A 217 12.29 -10.54 -2.29
CA TRP A 217 11.79 -10.43 -0.92
C TRP A 217 12.66 -11.21 0.07
N LYS A 218 13.06 -12.45 -0.26
CA LYS A 218 13.95 -13.26 0.59
C LYS A 218 15.26 -12.52 0.88
N ASP A 219 15.90 -11.92 -0.13
CA ASP A 219 17.08 -11.06 0.07
C ASP A 219 16.76 -9.84 0.94
N MET A 220 15.73 -9.06 0.59
CA MET A 220 15.31 -7.87 1.33
C MET A 220 15.02 -8.15 2.81
N SER A 221 14.43 -9.32 3.10
CA SER A 221 14.11 -9.73 4.47
C SER A 221 15.34 -9.93 5.36
N THR A 222 16.52 -10.11 4.77
CA THR A 222 17.80 -10.28 5.49
C THR A 222 18.56 -8.98 5.72
N TRP A 223 18.19 -7.87 5.06
CA TRP A 223 18.92 -6.61 5.19
C TRP A 223 18.85 -6.07 6.62
N GLN A 224 19.91 -5.39 7.05
CA GLN A 224 20.10 -4.85 8.40
C GLN A 224 19.82 -5.91 9.47
N ASP A 225 20.57 -7.00 9.42
CA ASP A 225 20.49 -8.11 10.38
C ASP A 225 19.07 -8.69 10.52
N GLY A 226 18.33 -8.74 9.40
CA GLY A 226 16.98 -9.29 9.35
C GLY A 226 15.86 -8.32 9.79
N ARG A 227 16.15 -7.02 9.96
CA ARG A 227 15.18 -5.99 10.37
C ARG A 227 13.88 -6.05 9.58
N TRP A 228 13.95 -6.08 8.25
CA TRP A 228 12.76 -6.00 7.40
C TRP A 228 11.93 -7.29 7.43
N GLY A 229 12.58 -8.45 7.60
CA GLY A 229 11.90 -9.71 7.86
C GLY A 229 11.14 -9.67 9.19
N ALA A 230 11.76 -9.15 10.26
CA ALA A 230 11.12 -8.98 11.56
C ALA A 230 9.96 -7.96 11.51
N PHE A 231 10.16 -6.82 10.84
CA PHE A 231 9.12 -5.82 10.60
C PHE A 231 7.91 -6.43 9.89
N TRP A 232 8.14 -7.13 8.78
CA TRP A 232 7.07 -7.77 8.02
C TRP A 232 6.33 -8.83 8.83
N LYS A 233 7.05 -9.60 9.66
CA LYS A 233 6.42 -10.58 10.55
C LYS A 233 5.36 -9.92 11.42
N GLU A 234 5.63 -8.76 12.02
CA GLU A 234 4.65 -8.04 12.83
C GLU A 234 3.47 -7.50 12.01
N ILE A 235 3.73 -6.90 10.84
CA ILE A 235 2.66 -6.44 9.94
C ILE A 235 1.76 -7.60 9.46
N SER A 236 2.35 -8.74 9.13
CA SER A 236 1.64 -9.92 8.62
C SER A 236 0.71 -10.58 9.65
N LYS A 237 0.90 -10.32 10.95
CA LYS A 237 -0.05 -10.74 11.99
C LYS A 237 -1.40 -10.06 11.79
N LEU A 238 -1.40 -8.77 11.47
CA LEU A 238 -2.62 -8.03 11.15
C LEU A 238 -3.34 -8.59 9.91
N GLU A 239 -2.61 -9.22 8.99
CA GLU A 239 -3.22 -9.89 7.84
C GLU A 239 -3.80 -11.25 8.19
N SER A 240 -3.15 -11.96 9.11
CA SER A 240 -3.59 -13.27 9.59
C SER A 240 -4.86 -13.14 10.44
N ASP A 241 -4.94 -12.06 11.23
CA ASP A 241 -6.08 -11.70 12.07
C ASP A 241 -7.08 -10.81 11.31
N SER A 242 -7.25 -11.06 10.01
CA SER A 242 -8.08 -10.24 9.13
C SER A 242 -9.54 -10.19 9.60
N SER A 243 -10.11 -8.98 9.58
CA SER A 243 -11.53 -8.75 9.84
C SER A 243 -12.40 -8.79 8.57
N GLU A 244 -11.84 -9.30 7.47
CA GLU A 244 -12.56 -9.53 6.22
C GLU A 244 -13.64 -10.61 6.39
N ILE A 245 -14.89 -10.26 6.12
CA ILE A 245 -16.02 -11.19 6.11
C ILE A 245 -16.04 -11.89 4.75
N ILE A 246 -15.62 -13.15 4.75
CA ILE A 246 -15.73 -14.04 3.58
C ILE A 246 -17.16 -14.60 3.57
N GLY A 247 -17.91 -14.28 2.52
CA GLY A 247 -19.28 -14.78 2.29
C GLY A 247 -19.33 -15.95 1.33
#